data_AF-A0A3C0HJR1-F1
#
_entry.id   AF-A0A3C0HJR1-F1
#
_cell.length_a   1.000
_cell.length_b   1.000
_cell.length_c   1.000
_cell.angle_alpha   90.00
_cell.angle_beta   90.00
_cell.angle_gamma   90.00
#
_symmetry.space_group_name_H-M   'P 1'
#
loop_
_entity.id
_entity.type
_entity.pdbx_description
1 polymer ?
#
loop_
_entity_poly.entity_id
_entity_poly.type
_entity_poly.pdbx_seq_one_letter_code
_entity_poly.pdbx_strand_id
1 'polypeptide(L)'
;MFDEETSRIRKQQKFLQDVERAIAEANRRIIHDRIARLDRARFVALASRVAELRAAYLGAALAGDFGRLRDHREAFEEAKAAFAALERAIERGYVDIDGEG
;
A
#
# COMPACT_ATOMS: atom_id res chain seq x y z
N MET A 1 22.48 3.23 37.71
CA MET A 1 21.09 2.82 37.39
C MET A 1 20.60 3.46 36.09
N PHE A 2 20.63 4.79 35.94
CA PHE A 2 20.21 5.49 34.69
C PHE A 2 20.99 5.10 33.40
N ASP A 3 22.28 4.77 33.50
CA ASP A 3 23.10 4.40 32.33
C ASP A 3 22.76 3.03 31.73
N GLU A 4 22.40 2.06 32.58
CA GLU A 4 22.03 0.71 32.12
C GLU A 4 20.67 0.71 31.42
N GLU A 5 19.72 1.48 31.95
CA GLU A 5 18.39 1.66 31.35
C GLU A 5 18.50 2.40 30.00
N THR A 6 19.30 3.46 29.92
CA THR A 6 19.56 4.19 28.67
C THR A 6 20.25 3.30 27.64
N SER A 7 21.22 2.49 28.06
CA SER A 7 21.91 1.52 27.19
C SER A 7 20.96 0.44 26.66
N ARG A 8 20.05 -0.06 27.50
CA ARG A 8 19.01 -1.02 27.11
C ARG A 8 18.05 -0.43 26.08
N ILE A 9 17.57 0.79 26.29
CA ILE A 9 16.69 1.51 25.35
C ILE A 9 17.38 1.68 24.00
N ARG A 10 18.65 2.10 23.97
CA ARG A 10 19.43 2.25 22.73
C ARG A 10 19.61 0.93 21.98
N LYS A 11 19.90 -0.16 22.69
CA LYS A 11 20.01 -1.50 22.08
C LYS A 11 18.68 -1.97 21.48
N GLN A 12 17.57 -1.73 22.18
CA GLN A 12 16.23 -2.06 21.68
C GLN A 12 15.88 -1.23 20.43
N GLN A 13 16.14 0.08 20.44
CA GLN A 13 15.93 0.94 19.28
C GLN A 13 16.75 0.50 18.07
N LYS A 14 18.04 0.20 18.28
CA LYS A 14 18.92 -0.29 17.21
C LYS A 14 18.40 -1.61 16.62
N PHE A 15 18.01 -2.56 17.48
CA PHE A 15 17.45 -3.82 17.04
C PHE A 15 16.18 -3.61 16.19
N LEU A 16 15.27 -2.75 16.64
CA LEU A 16 14.05 -2.43 15.88
C LEU A 16 14.38 -1.80 14.52
N GLN A 17 15.34 -0.87 14.46
CA GLN A 17 15.79 -0.28 13.20
C GLN A 17 16.41 -1.31 12.25
N ASP A 18 17.23 -2.23 12.77
CA ASP A 18 17.87 -3.29 11.97
C ASP A 18 16.81 -4.26 11.41
N VAL A 19 15.79 -4.60 12.22
CA VAL A 19 14.65 -5.42 11.78
C VAL A 19 13.81 -4.69 10.74
N GLU A 20 13.48 -3.42 10.95
CA GLU A 20 12.72 -2.60 9.99
C GLU A 20 13.44 -2.50 8.64
N ARG A 21 14.77 -2.30 8.65
CA ARG A 21 15.58 -2.29 7.43
C ARG A 21 15.55 -3.63 6.71
N ALA A 22 15.72 -4.74 7.42
CA ALA A 22 15.66 -6.08 6.84
C ALA A 22 14.28 -6.40 6.24
N ILE A 23 13.19 -5.97 6.90
CA ILE A 23 11.83 -6.10 6.37
C ILE A 23 11.66 -5.27 5.10
N ALA A 24 12.15 -4.04 5.08
CA ALA A 24 12.04 -3.17 3.92
C ALA A 24 12.79 -3.73 2.71
N GLU A 25 14.01 -4.23 2.92
CA GLU A 25 14.82 -4.85 1.88
C GLU A 25 14.16 -6.13 1.33
N ALA A 26 13.62 -6.98 2.21
CA ALA A 26 12.89 -8.18 1.81
C ALA A 26 11.63 -7.86 0.99
N ASN A 27 10.83 -6.89 1.43
CA ASN A 27 9.63 -6.46 0.70
C ASN A 27 9.98 -5.88 -0.66
N ARG A 28 10.98 -4.99 -0.72
CA ARG A 28 11.44 -4.42 -1.99
C ARG A 28 11.84 -5.53 -2.97
N ARG A 29 12.70 -6.46 -2.55
CA ARG A 29 13.12 -7.58 -3.41
C ARG A 29 11.94 -8.40 -3.92
N ILE A 30 11.06 -8.86 -3.02
CA ILE A 30 9.92 -9.72 -3.38
C ILE A 30 8.91 -8.99 -4.29
N ILE A 31 8.65 -7.71 -4.03
CA ILE A 31 7.75 -6.89 -4.84
C ILE A 31 8.35 -6.68 -6.22
N HIS A 32 9.62 -6.31 -6.34
CA HIS A 32 10.28 -6.09 -7.62
C HIS A 32 10.44 -7.38 -8.44
N ASP A 33 10.64 -8.54 -7.80
CA ASP A 33 10.68 -9.84 -8.46
C ASP A 33 9.36 -10.18 -9.18
N ARG A 34 8.21 -9.69 -8.67
CA ARG A 34 6.87 -9.98 -9.20
C ARG A 34 6.28 -8.82 -10.01
N ILE A 35 6.63 -7.59 -9.65
CA ILE A 35 6.10 -6.36 -10.21
C ILE A 35 7.29 -5.61 -10.76
N ALA A 36 7.62 -5.90 -12.02
CA ALA A 36 8.85 -5.47 -12.68
C ALA A 36 9.07 -3.94 -12.70
N ARG A 37 8.02 -3.15 -12.45
CA ARG A 37 8.09 -1.69 -12.34
C ARG A 37 6.89 -1.15 -11.57
N LEU A 38 7.08 -0.32 -10.56
CA LEU A 38 5.97 0.40 -9.95
C LEU A 38 6.15 1.90 -10.17
N ASP A 39 5.83 2.34 -11.39
CA ASP A 39 5.95 3.73 -11.77
C ASP A 39 4.67 4.54 -11.48
N ARG A 40 4.78 5.86 -11.63
CA ARG A 40 3.66 6.80 -11.50
C ARG A 40 2.47 6.39 -12.38
N ALA A 41 2.70 5.87 -13.59
CA ALA A 41 1.63 5.52 -14.51
C ALA A 41 0.79 4.34 -13.98
N ARG A 42 1.44 3.30 -13.45
CA ARG A 42 0.77 2.16 -12.81
C ARG A 42 0.03 2.55 -11.54
N PHE A 43 0.59 3.47 -10.75
CA PHE A 43 -0.10 4.02 -9.58
C PHE A 43 -1.39 4.77 -9.97
N VAL A 44 -1.29 5.67 -10.95
CA VAL A 44 -2.45 6.42 -11.46
C VAL A 44 -3.48 5.48 -12.08
N ALA A 45 -3.07 4.44 -12.80
CA ALA A 45 -3.97 3.46 -13.38
C ALA A 45 -4.81 2.72 -12.32
N LEU A 46 -4.21 2.34 -11.18
CA LEU A 46 -4.96 1.73 -10.08
C LEU A 46 -5.92 2.74 -9.44
N ALA A 47 -5.50 3.99 -9.23
CA ALA A 47 -6.37 5.04 -8.70
C ALA A 47 -7.59 5.29 -9.60
N SER A 48 -7.38 5.35 -10.92
CA SER A 48 -8.46 5.46 -11.91
C SER A 48 -9.42 4.27 -11.82
N ARG A 49 -8.91 3.05 -11.66
CA ARG A 49 -9.75 1.86 -11.51
C ARG A 49 -10.60 1.90 -10.24
N VAL A 50 -10.06 2.38 -9.12
CA VAL A 50 -10.83 2.60 -7.89
C VAL A 50 -11.95 3.62 -8.12
N ALA A 51 -11.67 4.70 -8.87
CA ALA A 51 -12.68 5.72 -9.20
C ALA A 51 -13.81 5.16 -10.07
N GLU A 52 -13.49 4.33 -11.08
CA GLU A 52 -14.49 3.65 -11.92
C GLU A 52 -15.41 2.74 -11.08
N LEU A 53 -14.84 1.94 -10.17
CA LEU A 53 -15.61 1.05 -9.31
C LEU A 53 -16.48 1.82 -8.31
N ARG A 54 -15.97 2.95 -7.80
CA ARG A 54 -16.77 3.88 -6.99
C ARG A 54 -17.95 4.42 -7.78
N ALA A 55 -17.74 4.82 -9.03
CA ALA A 55 -18.80 5.33 -9.89
C ALA A 55 -19.86 4.24 -10.16
N ALA A 56 -19.45 3.00 -10.40
CA ALA A 56 -20.38 1.88 -10.59
C ALA A 56 -21.22 1.61 -9.33
N TYR A 57 -20.60 1.59 -8.16
CA TYR A 57 -21.29 1.40 -6.87
C TYR A 57 -22.30 2.52 -6.59
N LEU A 58 -21.88 3.78 -6.73
CA LEU A 58 -22.76 4.93 -6.54
C LEU A 58 -23.88 4.97 -7.59
N GLY A 59 -23.57 4.62 -8.84
CA GLY A 59 -24.56 4.54 -9.92
C GLY A 59 -25.65 3.52 -9.63
N ALA A 60 -25.29 2.32 -9.19
CA ALA A 60 -26.25 1.29 -8.80
C ALA A 60 -27.11 1.73 -7.59
N ALA A 61 -26.49 2.35 -6.57
CA ALA A 61 -27.19 2.85 -5.40
C ALA A 61 -28.24 3.94 -5.76
N LEU A 62 -27.85 4.90 -6.60
CA LEU A 62 -28.71 6.00 -7.02
C LEU A 62 -29.83 5.55 -7.95
N ALA A 63 -29.59 4.52 -8.77
CA ALA A 63 -30.61 3.91 -9.62
C ALA A 63 -31.58 2.99 -8.84
N GLY A 64 -31.30 2.70 -7.56
CA GLY A 64 -32.07 1.73 -6.77
C GLY A 64 -31.86 0.28 -7.19
N ASP A 65 -30.79 -0.03 -7.94
CA ASP A 65 -30.43 -1.41 -8.33
C ASP A 65 -29.68 -2.11 -7.19
N PHE A 66 -30.43 -2.48 -6.14
CA PHE A 66 -29.89 -3.20 -4.99
C PHE A 66 -29.48 -4.64 -5.31
N GLY A 67 -29.92 -5.20 -6.45
CA GLY A 67 -29.57 -6.56 -6.88
C GLY A 67 -28.09 -6.71 -7.22
N ARG A 68 -27.47 -5.65 -7.77
CA ARG A 68 -26.03 -5.62 -8.11
C ARG A 68 -25.18 -4.82 -7.13
N LEU A 69 -25.81 -4.15 -6.17
CA LEU A 69 -25.14 -3.22 -5.26
C LEU A 69 -24.06 -3.91 -4.41
N ARG A 70 -24.31 -5.15 -3.98
CA ARG A 70 -23.34 -5.92 -3.21
C ARG A 70 -22.07 -6.18 -4.01
N ASP A 71 -22.20 -6.63 -5.26
CA ASP A 71 -21.07 -6.96 -6.12
C ASP A 71 -20.22 -5.71 -6.41
N HIS A 72 -20.90 -4.58 -6.69
CA HIS A 72 -20.20 -3.30 -6.86
C HIS A 72 -19.50 -2.83 -5.59
N ARG A 73 -20.12 -3.01 -4.41
CA ARG A 73 -19.50 -2.67 -3.12
C ARG A 73 -18.25 -3.51 -2.89
N GLU A 74 -18.34 -4.83 -3.07
CA GLU A 74 -17.22 -5.76 -2.84
C GLU A 74 -16.05 -5.43 -3.77
N ALA A 75 -16.31 -5.25 -5.07
CA ALA A 75 -15.27 -4.86 -6.02
C ALA A 75 -14.61 -3.51 -5.66
N PHE A 76 -15.41 -2.52 -5.27
CA PHE A 76 -14.90 -1.21 -4.85
C PHE A 76 -14.05 -1.30 -3.57
N GLU A 77 -14.51 -2.02 -2.56
CA GLU A 77 -13.78 -2.16 -1.29
C GLU A 77 -12.46 -2.91 -1.47
N GLU A 78 -12.43 -3.98 -2.26
CA GLU A 78 -11.19 -4.71 -2.59
C GLU A 78 -10.19 -3.82 -3.33
N ALA A 79 -10.65 -3.06 -4.33
CA ALA A 79 -9.78 -2.14 -5.06
C ALA A 79 -9.22 -1.03 -4.15
N LYS A 80 -10.04 -0.51 -3.22
CA LYS A 80 -9.61 0.49 -2.23
C LYS A 80 -8.57 -0.10 -1.27
N ALA A 81 -8.76 -1.34 -0.82
CA ALA A 81 -7.79 -2.03 0.03
C ALA A 81 -6.45 -2.26 -0.69
N ALA A 82 -6.50 -2.67 -1.95
CA ALA A 82 -5.31 -2.83 -2.80
C ALA A 82 -4.57 -1.50 -3.01
N PHE A 83 -5.30 -0.42 -3.26
CA PHE A 83 -4.71 0.92 -3.40
C PHE A 83 -4.04 1.41 -2.10
N ALA A 84 -4.68 1.20 -0.95
CA ALA A 84 -4.08 1.53 0.34
C ALA A 84 -2.82 0.68 0.64
N ALA A 85 -2.79 -0.58 0.21
CA ALA A 85 -1.58 -1.40 0.30
C ALA A 85 -0.46 -0.87 -0.59
N LEU A 86 -0.81 -0.34 -1.77
CA LEU A 86 0.14 0.29 -2.70
C LEU A 86 0.72 1.59 -2.14
N GLU A 87 -0.12 2.47 -1.56
CA GLU A 87 0.33 3.69 -0.89
C GLU A 87 1.32 3.38 0.24
N ARG A 88 1.00 2.39 1.08
CA ARG A 88 1.92 1.96 2.15
C ARG A 88 3.24 1.41 1.61
N ALA A 89 3.23 0.68 0.49
CA ALA A 89 4.46 0.20 -0.13
C ALA A 89 5.36 1.37 -0.58
N ILE A 90 4.76 2.45 -1.11
CA ILE A 90 5.47 3.69 -1.46
C ILE A 90 6.02 4.38 -0.22
N GLU A 91 5.20 4.63 0.80
CA GLU A 91 5.60 5.32 2.04
C GLU A 91 6.77 4.62 2.75
N ARG A 92 6.83 3.30 2.63
CA ARG A 92 7.88 2.47 3.23
C ARG A 92 9.10 2.27 2.34
N GLY A 93 9.13 2.86 1.14
CA GLY A 93 10.24 2.74 0.20
C GLY A 93 10.42 1.33 -0.37
N TYR A 94 9.35 0.54 -0.45
CA TYR A 94 9.40 -0.82 -1.00
C TYR A 94 9.39 -0.82 -2.54
N VAL A 95 9.25 0.34 -3.15
CA VAL A 95 9.12 0.51 -4.59
C VAL A 95 9.95 1.68 -5.07
N ASP A 96 10.63 1.46 -6.19
CA ASP A 96 11.37 2.50 -6.88
C ASP A 96 10.40 3.39 -7.66
N ILE A 97 10.10 4.56 -7.10
CA ILE A 97 9.48 5.64 -7.86
C ILE A 97 10.61 6.26 -8.67
N ASP A 98 10.72 5.88 -9.95
CA ASP A 98 11.63 6.51 -10.90
C ASP A 98 11.38 8.03 -10.86
N GLY A 99 12.26 8.75 -10.17
CA GLY A 99 12.38 10.20 -10.16
C GLY A 99 13.85 10.50 -10.44
N GLU A 100 14.08 11.27 -11.51
CA GLU A 100 15.38 11.68 -12.07
C GLU A 100 15.89 10.84 -13.26
N GLY A 101 15.35 11.24 -14.41
CA GLY A 101 16.06 11.46 -15.67
C GLY A 101 15.38 12.61 -16.39
#